data_AF-A0AA88I1M3-F1
#
_entry.id   AF-A0AA88I1M3-F1
#
_cell.length_a   1.000
_cell.length_b   1.000
_cell.length_c   1.000
_cell.angle_alpha   90.00
_cell.angle_beta   90.00
_cell.angle_gamma   90.00
#
_symmetry.space_group_name_H-M   'P 1'
#
loop_
_entity.id
_entity.type
_entity.pdbx_description
1 polymer ?
#
loop_
_entity_poly.entity_id
_entity_poly.type
_entity_poly.pdbx_seq_one_letter_code
_entity_poly.pdbx_strand_id
1 'polypeptide(L)'
;MSCNNCEIDLFNGILQFATDDAILELYYYHGMLLRSKDCPICGRTCVKSGTYFRCQKTWRISIRDGREFERTKCNFRKSIYHRTWLERSQLTLQQSFRFLIMWLQTNASREELIFNNVGISKQTIVDWSMFCRE
;
A
#
# COMPACT_ATOMS: atom_id res chain seq x y z
N MET A 1 -10.52 12.44 -8.92
CA MET A 1 -11.39 11.28 -9.18
C MET A 1 -12.54 11.35 -8.20
N SER A 2 -13.76 11.44 -8.70
CA SER A 2 -14.98 11.33 -7.88
C SER A 2 -15.26 9.85 -7.64
N CYS A 3 -15.34 9.44 -6.36
CA CYS A 3 -15.82 8.12 -6.00
C CYS A 3 -17.32 8.03 -6.34
N ASN A 4 -17.75 7.02 -7.10
CA ASN A 4 -19.15 6.85 -7.51
C ASN A 4 -19.99 6.09 -6.46
N ASN A 5 -19.73 6.30 -5.16
CA ASN A 5 -20.37 5.54 -4.07
C ASN A 5 -20.34 4.01 -4.32
N CYS A 6 -19.14 3.44 -4.34
CA CYS A 6 -18.98 1.99 -4.41
C CYS A 6 -19.55 1.36 -3.13
N GLU A 7 -20.64 0.60 -3.25
CA GLU A 7 -21.14 -0.24 -2.16
C GLU A 7 -20.44 -1.60 -2.23
N ILE A 8 -19.63 -1.90 -1.21
CA ILE A 8 -18.94 -3.17 -1.07
C ILE A 8 -19.46 -3.83 0.21
N ASP A 9 -20.34 -4.82 0.05
CA ASP A 9 -20.74 -5.67 1.17
C ASP A 9 -19.63 -6.67 1.54
N LEU A 10 -19.77 -7.27 2.72
CA LEU A 10 -18.76 -8.18 3.29
C LEU A 10 -18.43 -9.36 2.35
N PHE A 11 -19.45 -9.99 1.76
CA PHE A 11 -19.25 -11.20 0.96
C PHE A 11 -18.60 -10.87 -0.38
N ASN A 12 -19.13 -9.86 -1.07
CA ASN A 12 -18.57 -9.36 -2.31
C ASN A 12 -17.15 -8.85 -2.10
N GLY A 13 -16.87 -8.15 -1.00
CA GLY A 13 -15.52 -7.67 -0.76
C GLY A 13 -14.52 -8.79 -0.47
N ILE A 14 -14.90 -9.84 0.27
CA ILE A 14 -14.02 -11.00 0.48
C ILE A 14 -13.73 -11.74 -0.84
N LEU A 15 -14.74 -11.93 -1.70
CA LEU A 15 -14.57 -12.65 -2.96
C LEU A 15 -13.85 -11.83 -4.03
N GLN A 16 -14.27 -10.58 -4.24
CA GLN A 16 -13.73 -9.72 -5.31
C GLN A 16 -12.29 -9.28 -5.02
N PHE A 17 -11.92 -9.16 -3.74
CA PHE A 17 -10.59 -8.69 -3.32
C PHE A 17 -9.76 -9.81 -2.67
N ALA A 18 -9.90 -11.04 -3.20
CA ALA A 18 -9.15 -12.21 -2.73
C ALA A 18 -7.64 -12.15 -3.03
N THR A 19 -7.17 -11.23 -3.87
CA THR A 19 -5.76 -11.05 -4.24
C THR A 19 -5.24 -9.66 -3.87
N ASP A 20 -3.93 -9.56 -3.63
CA ASP A 20 -3.28 -8.28 -3.34
C ASP A 20 -3.45 -7.27 -4.48
N ASP A 21 -3.38 -7.70 -5.73
CA ASP A 21 -3.54 -6.81 -6.88
C ASP A 21 -4.94 -6.18 -6.95
N ALA A 22 -5.98 -6.95 -6.63
CA ALA A 22 -7.35 -6.43 -6.58
C ALA A 22 -7.51 -5.36 -5.48
N ILE A 23 -6.96 -5.61 -4.29
CA ILE A 23 -6.97 -4.64 -3.18
C ILE A 23 -6.17 -3.38 -3.57
N LEU A 24 -4.99 -3.55 -4.18
CA LEU A 24 -4.17 -2.43 -4.62
C LEU A 24 -4.92 -1.55 -5.63
N GLU A 25 -5.60 -2.15 -6.62
CA GLU A 25 -6.38 -1.39 -7.59
C GLU A 25 -7.54 -0.63 -6.95
N LEU A 26 -8.23 -1.23 -5.98
CA LEU A 26 -9.24 -0.53 -5.18
C LEU A 26 -8.63 0.69 -4.48
N TYR A 27 -7.54 0.50 -3.75
CA TYR A 27 -6.89 1.58 -3.01
C TYR A 27 -6.35 2.69 -3.92
N TYR A 28 -5.87 2.34 -5.12
CA TYR A 28 -5.46 3.33 -6.10
C TYR A 28 -6.64 4.07 -6.73
N TYR A 29 -7.75 3.39 -7.01
CA TYR A 29 -8.96 3.99 -7.57
C TYR A 29 -9.58 5.00 -6.61
N HIS A 30 -9.64 4.66 -5.32
CA HIS A 30 -10.15 5.55 -4.27
C HIS A 30 -9.12 6.57 -3.77
N GLY A 31 -7.92 6.64 -4.37
CA GLY A 31 -6.89 7.61 -3.99
C GLY A 31 -6.25 7.38 -2.63
N MET A 32 -6.45 6.20 -2.04
CA MET A 32 -5.86 5.82 -0.76
C MET A 32 -4.38 5.48 -0.89
N LEU A 33 -3.94 5.03 -2.07
CA LEU A 33 -2.53 4.89 -2.45
C LEU A 33 -2.22 5.69 -3.71
N LEU A 34 -0.98 6.15 -3.83
CA LEU A 34 -0.51 6.84 -5.04
C LEU A 34 -0.37 5.84 -6.20
N ARG A 35 -0.84 6.20 -7.40
CA ARG A 35 -0.61 5.41 -8.63
C ARG A 35 0.77 5.66 -9.25
N SER A 36 1.30 6.87 -9.09
CA SER A 36 2.57 7.28 -9.65
C SER A 36 3.35 8.13 -8.66
N LYS A 37 4.67 8.17 -8.85
CA LYS A 37 5.58 8.99 -8.05
C LYS A 37 6.72 9.48 -8.91
N ASP A 38 6.96 10.78 -8.90
CA ASP A 38 8.16 11.33 -9.53
C ASP A 38 9.35 11.28 -8.59
N CYS A 39 10.51 10.98 -9.17
CA CYS A 39 11.79 10.96 -8.49
C CYS A 39 12.19 12.40 -8.11
N PRO A 40 12.39 12.71 -6.82
CA PRO A 40 12.77 14.06 -6.39
C PRO A 40 14.18 14.45 -6.84
N ILE A 41 15.02 13.48 -7.22
CA ILE A 41 16.41 13.72 -7.62
C ILE A 41 16.52 14.08 -9.10
N CYS A 42 15.77 13.39 -9.97
CA CYS A 42 15.92 13.54 -11.42
C CYS A 42 14.65 13.97 -12.17
N GLY A 43 13.53 14.15 -11.45
CA GLY A 43 12.24 14.61 -12.00
C GLY A 43 11.47 13.58 -12.83
N ARG A 44 12.05 12.40 -13.13
CA ARG A 44 11.34 11.37 -13.92
C ARG A 44 10.35 10.57 -13.07
N THR A 45 9.24 10.17 -13.68
CA THR A 45 8.30 9.22 -13.10
C THR A 45 8.96 7.88 -12.83
N CYS A 46 8.79 7.39 -11.61
CA CYS A 46 9.32 6.11 -11.15
C CYS A 46 8.51 4.95 -11.69
N VAL A 47 9.18 3.82 -11.89
CA VAL A 47 8.52 2.55 -12.24
C VAL A 47 8.11 1.86 -10.94
N LYS A 48 6.87 1.35 -10.90
CA LYS A 48 6.41 0.49 -9.81
C LYS A 48 7.03 -0.90 -9.95
N SER A 49 7.66 -1.39 -8.88
CA SER A 49 8.27 -2.72 -8.80
C SER A 49 7.86 -3.34 -7.45
N GLY A 50 6.91 -4.28 -7.51
CA GLY A 50 6.22 -4.77 -6.32
C GLY A 50 5.56 -3.63 -5.54
N THR A 51 5.87 -3.54 -4.24
CA THR A 51 5.36 -2.51 -3.32
C THR A 51 6.23 -1.24 -3.27
N TYR A 52 7.05 -0.98 -4.29
CA TYR A 52 7.93 0.19 -4.31
C TYR A 52 7.87 0.96 -5.63
N PHE A 53 7.96 2.28 -5.54
CA PHE A 53 8.38 3.14 -6.63
C PHE A 53 9.90 3.21 -6.69
N ARG A 54 10.48 2.91 -7.86
CA ARG A 54 11.93 2.96 -8.08
C ARG A 54 12.26 3.82 -9.30
N CYS A 55 13.21 4.73 -9.11
CA CYS A 55 13.78 5.46 -10.22
C CYS A 55 14.68 4.55 -11.07
N GLN A 56 14.55 4.61 -12.40
CA GLN A 56 15.37 3.84 -13.35
C GLN A 56 16.42 4.71 -14.06
N LYS A 57 16.55 5.99 -13.69
CA LYS A 57 17.52 6.90 -14.31
C LYS A 57 18.95 6.43 -14.00
N THR A 58 19.78 6.42 -15.05
CA THR A 58 21.23 6.21 -14.95
C THR A 58 21.93 7.46 -15.49
N TRP A 59 23.02 7.85 -14.85
CA TRP A 59 23.91 8.94 -15.26
C TRP A 59 25.26 8.37 -15.68
N ARG A 60 25.99 9.12 -16.51
CA ARG A 60 27.42 8.89 -16.74
C ARG A 60 28.17 9.93 -15.94
N ILE A 61 29.00 9.48 -15.01
CA ILE A 61 29.85 10.34 -14.19
C ILE A 61 31.25 10.21 -14.75
N SER A 62 31.90 11.35 -15.01
CA SER A 62 33.30 11.33 -15.40
C SER A 62 34.16 10.95 -14.20
N ILE A 63 35.07 10.01 -14.43
CA ILE A 63 36.11 9.60 -13.50
C ILE A 63 37.47 9.83 -14.17
N ARG A 64 38.53 9.93 -13.35
CA ARG A 64 39.91 10.15 -13.82
C ARG A 64 40.03 11.38 -14.75
N ASP A 65 39.61 12.55 -14.25
CA ASP A 65 39.74 13.85 -14.93
C ASP A 65 39.24 13.86 -16.39
N GLY A 66 38.07 13.29 -16.66
CA GLY A 66 37.50 13.29 -18.02
C GLY A 66 37.84 12.08 -18.88
N ARG A 67 38.80 11.24 -18.47
CA ARG A 67 39.34 10.17 -19.33
C ARG A 67 38.47 8.91 -19.36
N GLU A 68 37.67 8.70 -18.33
CA GLU A 68 36.82 7.53 -18.20
C GLU A 68 35.44 7.92 -17.65
N PHE A 69 34.42 7.11 -17.91
CA PHE A 69 33.06 7.37 -17.47
C PHE A 69 32.46 6.13 -16.80
N GLU A 70 31.96 6.30 -15.59
CA GLU A 70 31.21 5.28 -14.87
C GLU A 70 29.70 5.50 -15.04
N ARG A 71 28.92 4.41 -15.12
CA ARG A 71 27.46 4.47 -15.12
C ARG A 71 26.92 4.33 -13.71
N THR A 72 26.36 5.39 -13.15
CA THR A 72 25.74 5.38 -11.82
C THR A 72 24.22 5.42 -11.92
N LYS A 73 23.53 4.54 -11.19
CA LYS A 73 22.06 4.51 -11.13
C LYS A 73 21.55 5.43 -10.02
N CYS A 74 20.42 6.10 -10.28
CA CYS A 74 19.68 6.77 -9.22
C CYS A 74 19.20 5.73 -8.20
N ASN A 75 19.50 5.98 -6.93
CA ASN A 75 19.15 5.08 -5.83
C ASN A 75 17.77 5.38 -5.21
N PHE A 76 17.04 6.36 -5.74
CA PHE A 76 15.73 6.72 -5.20
C PHE A 76 14.76 5.54 -5.28
N ARG A 77 14.25 5.16 -4.11
CA ARG A 77 13.25 4.12 -3.90
C ARG A 77 12.32 4.54 -2.78
N LYS A 78 11.02 4.32 -2.94
CA LYS A 78 10.02 4.62 -1.91
C LYS A 78 8.91 3.59 -1.90
N SER A 79 8.42 3.21 -0.72
CA SER A 79 7.27 2.32 -0.58
C SER A 79 6.01 2.95 -1.17
N ILE A 80 5.15 2.13 -1.79
CA ILE A 80 3.80 2.57 -2.22
C ILE A 80 2.92 2.93 -1.03
N TYR A 81 3.22 2.39 0.15
CA TYR A 81 2.51 2.65 1.41
C TYR A 81 3.03 3.88 2.14
N HIS A 82 3.99 4.63 1.58
CA HIS A 82 4.53 5.81 2.26
C HIS A 82 3.44 6.85 2.53
N ARG A 83 3.39 7.36 3.76
CA ARG A 83 2.38 8.30 4.28
C ARG A 83 0.96 7.74 4.24
N THR A 84 0.81 6.42 4.35
CA THR A 84 -0.51 5.79 4.51
C THR A 84 -0.53 5.00 5.82
N TRP A 85 -1.72 4.58 6.25
CA TRP A 85 -1.89 3.77 7.46
C TRP A 85 -1.19 2.40 7.35
N LEU A 86 -0.80 1.98 6.13
CA LEU A 86 -0.05 0.75 5.90
C LEU A 86 1.47 0.92 6.05
N GLU A 87 2.01 2.15 6.15
CA GLU A 87 3.47 2.36 6.13
C GLU A 87 4.20 1.62 7.26
N ARG A 88 3.59 1.58 8.44
CA ARG A 88 4.15 0.96 9.66
C ARG A 88 3.35 -0.25 10.14
N SER A 89 2.37 -0.66 9.34
CA SER A 89 1.56 -1.84 9.64
C SER A 89 2.41 -3.10 9.55
N GLN A 90 2.25 -3.98 10.55
CA GLN A 90 2.77 -5.36 10.48
C GLN A 90 1.77 -6.31 9.81
N LEU A 91 0.55 -5.84 9.51
CA LEU A 91 -0.43 -6.62 8.76
C LEU A 91 -0.07 -6.67 7.28
N THR A 92 -0.25 -7.85 6.70
CA THR A 92 -0.29 -8.01 5.24
C THR A 92 -1.44 -7.21 4.63
N LEU A 93 -1.38 -6.99 3.31
CA LEU A 93 -2.42 -6.26 2.59
C LEU A 93 -3.79 -6.95 2.75
N GLN A 94 -3.84 -8.27 2.55
CA GLN A 94 -5.03 -9.10 2.82
C GLN A 94 -5.57 -8.94 4.24
N GLN A 95 -4.71 -9.07 5.26
CA GLN A 95 -5.15 -8.95 6.66
C GLN A 95 -5.72 -7.57 6.95
N SER A 96 -5.07 -6.51 6.48
CA SER A 96 -5.55 -5.14 6.67
C SER A 96 -6.91 -4.91 6.00
N PHE A 97 -7.07 -5.41 4.77
CA PHE A 97 -8.32 -5.28 4.03
C PHE A 97 -9.45 -6.07 4.69
N ARG A 98 -9.20 -7.34 5.04
CA ARG A 98 -10.18 -8.20 5.74
C ARG A 98 -10.57 -7.64 7.10
N PHE A 99 -9.60 -7.09 7.84
CA PHE A 99 -9.89 -6.37 9.08
C PHE A 99 -10.86 -5.23 8.82
N LEU A 100 -10.54 -4.33 7.87
CA LEU A 100 -11.35 -3.14 7.60
C LEU A 100 -12.76 -3.49 7.14
N ILE A 101 -12.91 -4.45 6.22
CA ILE A 101 -14.24 -4.80 5.72
C ILE A 101 -15.10 -5.46 6.81
N MET A 102 -14.53 -6.35 7.62
CA MET A 102 -15.26 -6.93 8.75
C MET A 102 -15.59 -5.87 9.80
N TRP A 103 -14.65 -4.98 10.10
CA TRP A 103 -14.84 -3.88 11.05
C TRP A 103 -15.97 -2.93 10.65
N LEU A 104 -16.09 -2.61 9.36
CA LEU A 104 -17.09 -1.70 8.82
C LEU A 104 -18.47 -2.35 8.64
N GLN A 105 -18.53 -3.65 8.34
CA GLN A 105 -19.76 -4.33 7.95
C GLN A 105 -20.37 -5.19 9.08
N THR A 106 -19.64 -5.45 10.17
CA THR A 106 -20.15 -6.23 11.31
C THR A 106 -20.53 -5.34 12.49
N ASN A 107 -21.69 -5.62 13.08
CA ASN A 107 -22.17 -4.95 14.29
C ASN A 107 -21.54 -5.58 15.55
N ALA A 108 -22.21 -5.52 16.71
CA ALA A 108 -21.68 -6.02 17.99
C ALA A 108 -21.04 -7.43 17.86
N SER A 109 -19.95 -7.66 18.60
CA SER A 109 -19.11 -8.88 18.57
C SER A 109 -18.11 -9.02 17.41
N ARG A 110 -17.76 -7.91 16.73
CA ARG A 110 -16.75 -7.87 15.64
C ARG A 110 -15.38 -8.45 16.01
N GLU A 111 -14.92 -8.32 17.25
CA GLU A 111 -13.56 -8.72 17.65
C GLU A 111 -13.34 -10.23 17.54
N GLU A 112 -14.31 -11.04 17.98
CA GLU A 112 -14.22 -12.49 17.91
C GLU A 112 -14.30 -12.99 16.46
N LEU A 113 -15.16 -12.39 15.65
CA LEU A 113 -15.26 -12.69 14.22
C LEU A 113 -13.94 -12.36 13.51
N ILE A 114 -13.36 -11.18 13.74
CA ILE A 114 -12.09 -10.78 13.14
C ILE A 114 -10.96 -11.71 13.60
N PHE A 115 -10.91 -12.05 14.90
CA PHE A 115 -9.92 -12.96 15.46
C PHE A 115 -9.93 -14.32 14.76
N ASN A 116 -11.11 -14.90 14.58
CA ASN A 116 -11.27 -16.23 14.00
C ASN A 116 -11.00 -16.27 12.48
N ASN A 117 -11.15 -15.15 11.76
CA ASN A 117 -11.12 -15.15 10.29
C ASN A 117 -9.90 -14.45 9.66
N VAL A 118 -9.25 -13.52 10.38
CA VAL A 118 -8.15 -12.70 9.83
C VAL A 118 -6.78 -13.27 10.22
N GLY A 119 -6.71 -14.10 11.28
CA GLY A 119 -5.45 -14.70 11.72
C GLY A 119 -4.47 -13.67 12.28
N ILE A 120 -4.97 -12.73 13.09
CA ILE A 120 -4.18 -11.68 13.76
C ILE A 120 -4.37 -11.78 15.27
N SER A 121 -3.40 -11.26 16.03
CA SER A 121 -3.46 -11.32 17.49
C SER A 121 -4.60 -10.47 18.05
N LYS A 122 -5.13 -10.83 19.21
CA LYS A 122 -6.13 -10.02 19.93
C LYS A 122 -5.62 -8.60 20.20
N GLN A 123 -4.34 -8.46 20.56
CA GLN A 123 -3.73 -7.14 20.75
C GLN A 123 -3.79 -6.31 19.47
N THR A 124 -3.42 -6.90 18.33
CA THR A 124 -3.49 -6.23 17.02
C THR A 124 -4.92 -5.82 16.66
N ILE A 125 -5.92 -6.64 17.01
CA ILE A 125 -7.34 -6.29 16.83
C ILE A 125 -7.67 -5.05 17.66
N VAL A 126 -7.33 -5.02 18.95
CA VAL A 126 -7.58 -3.89 19.83
C VAL A 126 -6.90 -2.62 19.31
N ASP A 127 -5.63 -2.71 18.92
CA ASP A 127 -4.86 -1.56 18.42
C ASP A 127 -5.50 -0.99 17.13
N TRP A 128 -5.85 -1.85 16.18
CA TRP A 128 -6.52 -1.42 14.94
C TRP A 128 -7.95 -0.93 15.20
N SER A 129 -8.64 -1.51 16.17
CA SER A 129 -9.97 -1.07 16.60
C SER A 129 -9.94 0.34 17.18
N MET A 130 -8.90 0.67 17.94
CA MET A 130 -8.67 2.04 18.44
C MET A 130 -8.36 2.97 17.27
N PHE A 131 -7.43 2.59 16.39
CA PHE A 131 -7.08 3.37 15.20
C PHE A 131 -8.30 3.69 14.31
N CYS A 132 -9.22 2.74 14.11
CA CYS A 132 -10.42 2.97 13.30
C CYS A 132 -11.50 3.84 13.96
N ARG A 133 -11.38 4.15 15.26
CA ARG A 133 -12.31 5.02 15.99
C ARG A 133 -11.82 6.46 16.10
N GLU A 134 -10.52 6.69 15.93
CA GLU A 134 -9.90 8.01 15.85
C GLU A 134 -10.21 8.70 14.51
#